data_AF-A0A6A4HT86-F1
#
_entry.id   AF-A0A6A4HT86-F1
#
_cell.length_a   1.000
_cell.length_b   1.000
_cell.length_c   1.000
_cell.angle_alpha   90.00
_cell.angle_beta   90.00
_cell.angle_gamma   90.00
#
_symmetry.space_group_name_H-M   'P 1'
#
loop_
_entity.id
_entity.type
_entity.pdbx_description
1 polymer ?
#
loop_
_entity_poly.entity_id
_entity_poly.type
_entity_poly.pdbx_seq_one_letter_code
_entity_poly.pdbx_strand_id
1 'polypeptide(L)'
;MELDAVTIRKRIDKIGCPAINVTLPKDVWSQTVSRQFLSITYGGSPQDVFPTISPANVARHKRENSMLFSLLLHPDAPQIPGTPGVWYDSCGFSEEDQSDKVYHCFCSN
;
A
#
# COMPACT_ATOMS: atom_id res chain seq x y z
N MET A 1 -5.85 9.48 -16.71
CA MET A 1 -6.08 8.32 -17.59
C MET A 1 -6.91 7.34 -16.78
N GLU A 2 -8.17 7.16 -17.14
CA GLU A 2 -9.09 6.27 -16.42
C GLU A 2 -9.11 4.94 -17.18
N LEU A 3 -8.60 3.88 -16.55
CA LEU A 3 -8.74 2.52 -17.07
C LEU A 3 -10.07 1.97 -16.54
N ASP A 4 -10.84 1.29 -17.38
CA ASP A 4 -12.09 0.70 -16.91
C ASP A 4 -11.81 -0.43 -15.90
N ALA A 5 -12.68 -0.56 -14.90
CA ALA A 5 -12.53 -1.52 -13.82
C ALA A 5 -12.44 -2.99 -14.31
N VAL A 6 -13.07 -3.32 -15.44
CA VAL A 6 -13.03 -4.66 -16.03
C VAL A 6 -11.64 -4.97 -16.58
N THR A 7 -11.01 -4.01 -17.26
CA THR A 7 -9.63 -4.14 -17.75
C THR A 7 -8.64 -4.31 -16.61
N ILE A 8 -8.77 -3.52 -15.54
CA ILE A 8 -7.91 -3.62 -14.35
C ILE A 8 -8.05 -5.00 -13.72
N ARG A 9 -9.30 -5.45 -13.51
CA ARG A 9 -9.55 -6.74 -12.88
C ARG A 9 -8.97 -7.90 -13.69
N LYS A 10 -9.17 -7.90 -15.00
CA LYS A 10 -8.58 -8.90 -15.91
C LYS A 10 -7.06 -8.95 -15.81
N ARG A 11 -6.40 -7.80 -15.65
CA ARG A 11 -4.93 -7.73 -15.51
C ARG A 11 -4.47 -8.32 -14.18
N ILE A 12 -5.14 -7.98 -13.09
CA ILE A 12 -4.85 -8.55 -11.75
C ILE A 12 -5.04 -10.07 -11.77
N ASP A 13 -6.14 -10.55 -12.34
CA ASP A 13 -6.43 -11.99 -12.41
C ASP A 13 -5.39 -12.73 -13.26
N LYS A 14 -4.90 -12.12 -14.35
CA LYS A 14 -3.84 -12.68 -15.20
C LYS A 14 -2.50 -12.82 -14.47
N ILE A 15 -2.18 -11.91 -13.55
CA ILE A 15 -0.95 -11.97 -12.73
C ILE A 15 -1.03 -13.07 -11.68
N GLY A 16 -2.25 -13.52 -11.33
CA GLY A 16 -2.45 -14.60 -10.36
C GLY A 16 -2.10 -14.16 -8.93
N CYS A 17 -2.53 -12.95 -8.54
CA CYS A 17 -2.29 -12.42 -7.19
C CYS A 17 -3.54 -12.66 -6.31
N PRO A 18 -3.64 -13.79 -5.57
CA PRO A 18 -4.82 -14.11 -4.78
C PRO A 18 -4.95 -13.16 -3.60
N ALA A 19 -6.19 -12.90 -3.19
CA ALA A 19 -6.44 -12.16 -1.96
C ALA A 19 -5.95 -12.97 -0.74
N ILE A 20 -5.29 -12.29 0.19
CA ILE A 20 -4.88 -12.85 1.48
C ILE A 20 -6.06 -12.79 2.43
N ASN A 21 -6.39 -13.91 3.07
CA ASN A 21 -7.45 -13.94 4.06
C ASN A 21 -7.01 -13.23 5.35
N VAL A 22 -7.58 -12.05 5.62
CA VAL A 22 -7.35 -11.29 6.84
C VAL A 22 -8.30 -11.81 7.92
N THR A 23 -7.75 -12.55 8.90
CA THR A 23 -8.51 -13.17 10.00
C THR A 23 -8.86 -12.20 11.14
N LEU A 24 -8.40 -10.94 11.06
CA LEU A 24 -8.69 -9.93 12.06
C LEU A 24 -10.19 -9.59 12.08
N PRO A 25 -10.75 -9.28 13.27
CA PRO A 25 -12.10 -8.73 13.37
C PRO A 25 -12.28 -7.47 12.51
N LYS A 26 -13.47 -7.29 11.93
CA LYS A 26 -13.76 -6.19 11.00
C LYS A 26 -13.55 -4.82 11.61
N ASP A 27 -13.99 -4.66 12.85
CA ASP A 27 -13.80 -3.47 13.66
C ASP A 27 -12.32 -3.13 13.91
N VAL A 28 -11.39 -4.08 13.74
CA VAL A 28 -9.95 -3.84 13.83
C VAL A 28 -9.37 -3.45 12.47
N TRP A 29 -9.66 -4.21 11.40
CA TRP A 29 -9.02 -3.96 10.10
C TRP A 29 -9.63 -2.78 9.34
N SER A 30 -10.90 -2.42 9.59
CA SER A 30 -11.56 -1.31 8.90
C SER A 30 -11.26 0.06 9.52
N GLN A 31 -10.35 0.11 10.50
CA GLN A 31 -9.96 1.36 11.13
C GLN A 31 -9.08 2.19 10.19
N THR A 32 -9.40 3.46 10.06
CA THR A 32 -8.56 4.44 9.36
C THR A 32 -7.65 5.13 10.36
N VAL A 33 -6.37 5.28 10.02
CA VAL A 33 -5.40 6.05 10.80
C VAL A 33 -4.79 7.15 9.96
N SER A 34 -4.44 8.28 10.59
CA SER A 34 -3.80 9.38 9.88
C SER A 34 -2.34 9.05 9.56
N ARG A 35 -1.80 9.65 8.49
CA ARG A 35 -0.36 9.56 8.19
C ARG A 35 0.51 10.11 9.33
N GLN A 36 0.01 11.12 10.04
CA GLN A 36 0.68 11.65 11.23
C GLN A 36 0.78 10.60 12.34
N PHE A 37 -0.29 9.84 12.58
CA PHE A 37 -0.26 8.73 13.54
C PHE A 37 0.78 7.67 13.13
N LEU A 38 0.82 7.31 11.85
CA LEU A 38 1.80 6.36 11.33
C LEU A 38 3.24 6.87 11.51
N SER A 39 3.50 8.13 11.19
CA SER A 39 4.82 8.77 11.36
C SER A 39 5.26 8.80 12.83
N ILE A 40 4.37 9.15 13.76
CA ILE A 40 4.67 9.15 15.20
C ILE A 40 4.91 7.73 15.72
N THR A 41 4.12 6.77 15.27
CA THR A 41 4.13 5.39 15.80
C THR A 41 5.28 4.57 15.21
N TYR A 42 5.45 4.62 13.89
CA TYR A 42 6.39 3.78 13.14
C TYR A 42 7.60 4.57 12.63
N GLY A 43 7.58 5.90 12.60
CA GLY A 43 8.63 6.74 12.03
C GLY A 43 8.40 7.07 10.56
N GLY A 44 9.38 7.76 9.98
CA GLY A 44 9.32 8.23 8.59
C GLY A 44 8.49 9.49 8.41
N SER A 45 8.59 10.09 7.22
CA SER A 45 7.86 11.30 6.85
C SER A 45 6.36 10.99 6.65
N PRO A 46 5.44 11.82 7.16
CA PRO A 46 4.02 11.67 6.88
C PRO A 46 3.66 12.09 5.44
N GLN A 47 4.57 12.74 4.71
CA GLN A 47 4.33 13.21 3.33
C GLN A 47 4.80 12.20 2.28
N ASP A 48 5.76 11.34 2.62
CA ASP A 48 6.37 10.44 1.65
C ASP A 48 5.44 9.25 1.36
N VAL A 49 5.42 8.80 0.10
CA VAL A 49 4.71 7.57 -0.29
C VAL A 49 5.46 6.34 0.23
N PHE A 50 6.80 6.36 0.17
CA PHE A 50 7.68 5.30 0.65
C PHE A 50 8.57 5.83 1.78
N PRO A 51 8.02 6.08 2.98
CA PRO A 51 8.78 6.67 4.06
C PRO A 51 9.92 5.75 4.51
N THR A 52 11.12 6.30 4.68
CA THR A 52 12.24 5.57 5.28
C THR A 52 12.05 5.44 6.79
N ILE A 53 11.95 4.21 7.28
CA ILE A 53 11.79 3.90 8.70
C ILE A 53 13.16 3.78 9.38
N SER A 54 13.33 4.40 10.55
CA SER A 54 14.61 4.37 11.27
C SER A 54 14.93 2.96 11.79
N PRO A 55 16.21 2.56 11.89
CA PRO A 55 16.59 1.24 12.39
C PRO A 55 16.03 0.92 13.77
N ALA A 56 15.91 1.91 14.65
CA ALA A 56 15.32 1.75 15.97
C ALA A 56 13.83 1.36 15.90
N ASN A 57 13.06 1.98 15.00
CA ASN A 57 11.65 1.65 14.82
C ASN A 57 11.46 0.33 14.05
N VAL A 58 12.34 0.01 13.11
CA VAL A 58 12.35 -1.32 12.48
C VAL A 58 12.62 -2.40 13.54
N ALA A 59 13.60 -2.20 14.43
CA ALA A 59 13.89 -3.13 15.51
C ALA A 59 12.71 -3.33 16.46
N ARG A 60 11.96 -2.25 16.76
CA ARG A 60 10.78 -2.26 17.64
C ARG A 60 9.54 -2.89 16.99
N HIS A 61 9.22 -2.51 15.75
CA HIS A 61 7.94 -2.85 15.11
C HIS A 61 8.05 -3.99 14.09
N LYS A 62 9.27 -4.36 13.69
CA LYS A 62 9.54 -5.36 12.65
C LYS A 62 8.88 -5.02 11.31
N ARG A 63 8.76 -3.71 11.02
CA ARG A 63 8.20 -3.17 9.77
C ARG A 63 9.18 -2.16 9.20
N GLU A 64 9.75 -2.50 8.06
CA GLU A 64 10.75 -1.69 7.36
C GLU A 64 10.13 -0.96 6.18
N ASN A 65 9.37 -1.67 5.36
CA ASN A 65 8.82 -1.16 4.11
C ASN A 65 7.35 -0.80 4.29
N SER A 66 7.03 0.49 4.22
CA SER A 66 5.65 1.00 4.21
C SER A 66 5.37 1.73 2.92
N MET A 67 4.12 1.65 2.45
CA MET A 67 3.65 2.40 1.29
C MET A 67 2.35 3.13 1.67
N LEU A 68 2.35 4.45 1.53
CA LEU A 68 1.26 5.34 1.94
C LEU A 68 0.72 6.06 0.70
N PHE A 69 -0.48 5.74 0.26
CA PHE A 69 -1.09 6.40 -0.92
C PHE A 69 -2.52 6.86 -0.66
N SER A 70 -2.95 7.84 -1.45
CA SER A 70 -4.30 8.41 -1.41
C SER A 70 -5.17 7.73 -2.46
N LEU A 71 -6.38 7.30 -2.09
CA LEU A 71 -7.35 6.75 -3.04
C LEU A 71 -7.85 7.81 -4.03
N LEU A 72 -7.67 9.10 -3.74
CA LEU A 72 -7.93 10.19 -4.69
C LEU A 72 -7.00 10.11 -5.92
N LEU A 73 -5.74 9.72 -5.70
CA LEU A 73 -4.72 9.62 -6.74
C LEU A 73 -4.62 8.21 -7.33
N HIS A 74 -4.93 7.19 -6.53
CA HIS A 74 -4.87 5.78 -6.92
C HIS A 74 -6.21 5.09 -6.60
N PRO A 75 -7.27 5.34 -7.40
CA PRO A 75 -8.61 4.81 -7.12
C PRO A 75 -8.68 3.28 -7.13
N ASP A 76 -7.80 2.66 -7.92
CA ASP A 76 -7.72 1.20 -8.10
C ASP A 76 -6.69 0.51 -7.21
N ALA A 77 -6.14 1.23 -6.24
CA ALA A 77 -5.29 0.63 -5.23
C ALA A 77 -6.10 -0.27 -4.28
N PRO A 78 -5.46 -1.16 -3.50
CA PRO A 78 -6.17 -2.06 -2.59
C PRO A 78 -7.13 -1.33 -1.64
N GLN A 79 -8.44 -1.50 -1.81
CA GLN A 79 -9.43 -0.84 -0.94
C GLN A 79 -9.78 -1.67 0.30
N ILE A 80 -9.50 -2.98 0.25
CA ILE A 80 -9.78 -3.93 1.33
C ILE A 80 -8.46 -4.60 1.72
N PRO A 81 -8.13 -4.72 3.02
CA PRO A 81 -6.95 -5.46 3.47
C PRO A 81 -6.89 -6.86 2.86
N GLY A 82 -5.71 -7.21 2.36
CA GLY A 82 -5.47 -8.51 1.71
C GLY A 82 -5.88 -8.57 0.23
N THR A 83 -6.53 -7.55 -0.33
CA THR A 83 -6.85 -7.54 -1.77
C THR A 83 -5.71 -6.97 -2.61
N PRO A 84 -5.53 -7.46 -3.86
CA PRO A 84 -4.62 -6.84 -4.82
C PRO A 84 -5.20 -5.51 -5.36
N GLY A 85 -4.33 -4.69 -5.94
CA GLY A 85 -4.71 -3.43 -6.60
C GLY A 85 -3.58 -2.89 -7.47
N VAL A 86 -3.77 -1.68 -7.99
CA VAL A 86 -2.83 -1.05 -8.93
C VAL A 86 -2.27 0.24 -8.34
N TRP A 87 -0.97 0.44 -8.54
CA TRP A 87 -0.30 1.71 -8.32
C TRP A 87 0.09 2.32 -9.67
N TYR A 88 -0.04 3.64 -9.77
CA TYR A 88 0.25 4.39 -10.98
C TYR A 88 1.45 5.29 -10.72
N ASP A 89 2.43 5.27 -11.61
CA ASP A 89 3.50 6.26 -11.65
C ASP A 89 3.36 7.08 -12.93
N SER A 90 3.70 8.36 -12.83
CA SER A 90 3.87 9.28 -13.96
C SER A 90 5.16 9.05 -14.74
N CYS A 91 6.14 8.39 -14.13
CA CYS A 91 7.39 8.00 -14.78
C CYS A 91 7.19 6.78 -15.70
N GLY A 92 7.99 6.71 -16.75
CA GLY A 92 8.04 5.48 -17.57
C GLY A 92 8.60 4.32 -16.75
N PHE A 93 8.15 3.11 -17.07
CA PHE A 93 8.65 1.89 -16.41
C PHE A 93 10.18 1.84 -16.45
N SER A 94 10.77 1.59 -15.29
CA SER A 94 12.19 1.30 -15.11
C SER A 94 12.36 -0.08 -14.45
N GLU A 95 13.50 -0.73 -14.68
CA GLU A 95 13.79 -2.00 -13.99
C GLU A 95 13.88 -1.81 -12.46
N GLU A 96 14.16 -0.61 -11.99
CA GLU A 96 14.16 -0.25 -10.55
C GLU A 96 12.76 -0.36 -9.91
N ASP A 97 11.69 -0.29 -10.71
CA ASP A 97 10.31 -0.49 -10.25
C ASP A 97 10.00 -1.96 -9.94
N GLN A 98 10.84 -2.89 -10.42
CA GLN A 98 10.77 -4.29 -9.98
C GLN A 98 11.38 -4.40 -8.59
N SER A 99 10.51 -4.51 -7.59
CA SER A 99 10.94 -4.71 -6.21
C SER A 99 10.60 -6.10 -5.73
N ASP A 100 11.61 -6.82 -5.24
CA ASP A 100 11.43 -8.05 -4.46
C ASP A 100 10.98 -7.77 -3.02
N LYS A 101 10.84 -6.48 -2.65
CA LYS A 101 10.42 -6.07 -1.31
C LYS A 101 8.91 -6.16 -1.16
N VAL A 102 8.48 -6.70 -0.03
CA VAL A 102 7.08 -6.64 0.41
C VAL A 102 6.86 -5.32 1.15
N TYR A 103 5.94 -4.51 0.64
CA TYR A 103 5.52 -3.25 1.28
C TYR A 103 4.22 -3.43 2.05
N HIS A 104 4.15 -2.84 3.24
CA HIS A 104 2.90 -2.71 3.98
C HIS A 104 2.13 -1.48 3.51
N CYS A 105 1.07 -1.71 2.75
CA CYS A 105 0.26 -0.65 2.16
C CYS A 105 -0.77 -0.09 3.16
N PHE A 106 -0.89 1.23 3.22
CA PHE A 106 -1.93 1.94 3.94
C PHE A 106 -2.59 2.96 3.03
N CYS A 107 -3.91 2.86 2.93
CA CYS A 107 -4.73 3.71 2.08
C CYS A 107 -5.39 4.78 2.92
N SER A 108 -5.25 6.05 2.54
CA SER A 108 -6.01 7.16 3.12
C SER A 108 -7.08 7.61 2.14
N ASN A 109 -8.31 7.78 2.64
CA ASN A 109 -9.39 8.49 1.94
C ASN A 109 -9.07 9.99 1.83
#